data_AF-A0AAU4PU58-F1
#
_entry.id   AF-A0AAU4PU58-F1
#
_cell.length_a   1.000
_cell.length_b   1.000
_cell.length_c   1.000
_cell.angle_alpha   90.00
_cell.angle_beta   90.00
_cell.angle_gamma   90.00
#
_symmetry.space_group_name_H-M   'P 1'
#
loop_
_entity.id
_entity.type
_entity.pdbx_description
1 polymer ?
#
loop_
_entity_poly.entity_id
_entity_poly.type
_entity_poly.pdbx_seq_one_letter_code
_entity_poly.pdbx_strand_id
1 'polypeptide(L)'
;MQAVLTGPQSRVALVALEAADWSVAATNVLVLARIDHEEPYWAADAAKHLTAEGIAVEVTPRLQEAIDEEWTWPNYPMPWCTRSEIREVSDQAQKIHDAIRHGHLLIHAHARDGHTTVAVGTYLHRGGKSVYLHGEDHLRQIADTFDSPAEALVAFEKVHAAEMRPGPAPLTDTERAAIAARSVFDITTDKSERSRPEPETVPVYLADAGDHQALLDAFLNTHGEFERWRTWSDDTTHVVHESLVLRAEFIHEADPDDTQWKIAAYESPVGERTWHATATTTVPVEIMRVLLESLASTDAVEIATYDYISEASITEATRPLADAGWHHTIEGHTICWQAPADLRISMQLDAFAAHSPHDALPAWTIRGGGDSNSPPWALHFSPHAAASVLHNVAFEVANQLATARPSNTHTTLHVASASRARPAKRR
;
A
#
# COMPACT_ATOMS: atom_id res chain seq x y z
N MET A 1 -0.33 23.13 13.19
CA MET A 1 0.58 23.91 12.31
C MET A 1 0.40 23.48 10.86
N GLN A 2 0.68 24.35 9.89
CA GLN A 2 0.53 24.06 8.46
C GLN A 2 1.84 24.37 7.71
N ALA A 3 2.20 23.51 6.76
CA ALA A 3 3.28 23.72 5.81
C ALA A 3 2.71 23.71 4.39
N VAL A 4 3.21 24.62 3.53
CA VAL A 4 2.82 24.70 2.13
C VAL A 4 4.07 24.52 1.27
N LEU A 5 4.06 23.50 0.43
CA LEU A 5 5.19 23.13 -0.42
C LEU A 5 5.10 23.86 -1.75
N THR A 6 6.19 24.52 -2.14
CA THR A 6 6.28 25.19 -3.44
C THR A 6 7.64 24.95 -4.08
N GLY A 7 7.71 25.07 -5.41
CA GLY A 7 8.95 24.96 -6.15
C GLY A 7 9.41 23.52 -6.46
N PRO A 8 10.58 23.37 -7.10
CA PRO A 8 11.04 22.11 -7.69
C PRO A 8 11.49 21.06 -6.65
N GLN A 9 11.77 21.48 -5.41
CA GLN A 9 12.16 20.59 -4.31
C GLN A 9 10.99 20.13 -3.44
N SER A 10 9.73 20.42 -3.84
CA SER A 10 8.53 20.10 -3.06
C SER A 10 8.44 18.62 -2.68
N ARG A 11 8.86 17.71 -3.57
CA ARG A 11 8.86 16.27 -3.28
C ARG A 11 9.87 15.86 -2.19
N VAL A 12 11.03 16.52 -2.12
CA VAL A 12 12.03 16.25 -1.07
C VAL A 12 11.55 16.83 0.27
N ALA A 13 10.99 18.04 0.24
CA ALA A 13 10.41 18.65 1.43
C ALA A 13 9.20 17.86 1.98
N LEU A 14 8.40 17.26 1.09
CA LEU A 14 7.29 16.38 1.46
C LEU A 14 7.79 15.20 2.29
N VAL A 15 8.73 14.42 1.76
CA VAL A 15 9.27 13.23 2.44
C VAL A 15 9.91 13.59 3.78
N ALA A 16 10.67 14.68 3.83
CA ALA A 16 11.31 15.14 5.07
C ALA A 16 10.30 15.58 6.14
N LEU A 17 9.17 16.19 5.73
CA LEU A 17 8.11 16.57 6.67
C LEU A 17 7.28 15.37 7.12
N GLU A 18 6.97 14.42 6.24
CA GLU A 18 6.29 13.16 6.62
C GLU A 18 7.14 12.34 7.60
N ALA A 19 8.45 12.29 7.41
CA ALA A 19 9.39 11.70 8.37
C ALA A 19 9.46 12.44 9.72
N ALA A 20 9.00 13.70 9.76
CA ALA A 20 8.87 14.52 10.97
C ALA A 20 7.42 14.56 11.48
N ASP A 21 6.63 13.52 11.19
CA ASP A 21 5.24 13.31 11.63
C ASP A 21 4.22 14.35 11.13
N TRP A 22 4.55 15.07 10.05
CA TRP A 22 3.55 15.88 9.35
C TRP A 22 2.65 15.00 8.50
N SER A 23 1.35 15.25 8.54
CA SER A 23 0.37 14.53 7.72
C SER A 23 -0.04 15.35 6.51
N VAL A 24 -0.12 14.72 5.33
CA VAL A 24 -0.67 15.36 4.13
C VAL A 24 -2.15 15.69 4.35
N ALA A 25 -2.49 16.95 4.15
CA ALA A 25 -3.84 17.47 4.33
C ALA A 25 -4.51 17.86 3.01
N ALA A 26 -3.71 18.27 2.02
CA ALA A 26 -4.14 18.52 0.64
C ALA A 26 -2.91 18.49 -0.29
N THR A 27 -3.12 18.66 -1.60
CA THR A 27 -2.01 18.80 -2.56
C THR A 27 -1.07 19.92 -2.12
N ASN A 28 0.20 19.57 -1.87
CA ASN A 28 1.25 20.47 -1.39
C ASN A 28 0.98 21.12 -0.02
N VAL A 29 0.05 20.60 0.79
CA VAL A 29 -0.24 21.12 2.12
C VAL A 29 -0.14 20.00 3.15
N LEU A 30 0.67 20.23 4.18
CA LEU A 30 0.82 19.32 5.30
C LEU A 30 0.40 20.00 6.61
N VAL A 31 -0.05 19.19 7.55
CA VAL A 31 -0.47 19.62 8.88
C VAL A 31 0.27 18.81 9.92
N LEU A 32 0.82 19.53 10.91
CA LEU A 32 1.32 18.95 12.14
C LEU A 32 0.30 19.27 13.24
N ALA A 33 -0.22 18.23 13.87
CA ALA A 33 -1.07 18.31 15.05
C ALA A 33 -0.65 17.18 15.99
N ARG A 34 -0.43 17.49 17.27
CA ARG A 34 0.14 16.57 18.26
C ARG A 34 -0.65 16.63 19.56
N ILE A 35 -0.65 15.55 20.33
CA ILE A 35 -1.31 15.46 21.63
C ILE A 35 -0.51 16.18 22.73
N ASP A 36 0.76 16.49 22.47
CA ASP A 36 1.61 17.28 23.35
C ASP A 36 1.47 18.79 23.15
N HIS A 37 0.74 19.19 22.09
CA HIS A 37 0.60 20.55 21.62
C HIS A 37 1.92 21.30 21.34
N GLU A 38 3.08 20.64 21.31
CA GLU A 38 4.38 21.29 21.06
C GLU A 38 4.63 21.52 19.55
N GLU A 39 3.59 21.66 18.74
CA GLU A 39 3.75 21.83 17.29
C GLU A 39 4.63 23.03 16.88
N PRO A 40 4.69 24.18 17.58
CA PRO A 40 5.66 25.23 17.26
C PRO A 40 7.11 24.74 17.35
N TYR A 41 7.45 24.01 18.42
CA TYR A 41 8.81 23.50 18.62
C TYR A 41 9.20 22.51 17.53
N TRP A 42 8.33 21.55 17.24
CA TRP A 42 8.57 20.53 16.20
C TRP A 42 8.55 21.11 14.79
N ALA A 43 7.76 22.16 14.53
CA ALA A 43 7.82 22.90 13.27
C ALA A 43 9.15 23.65 13.10
N ALA A 44 9.68 24.24 14.17
CA ALA A 44 11.01 24.87 14.15
C ALA A 44 12.13 23.85 13.92
N ASP A 45 12.01 22.66 14.52
CA ASP A 45 12.97 21.58 14.34
C ASP A 45 12.96 21.05 12.89
N ALA A 46 11.78 20.79 12.33
CA ALA A 46 11.63 20.40 10.93
C ALA A 46 12.18 21.46 9.97
N ALA A 47 11.94 22.75 10.23
CA ALA A 47 12.48 23.84 9.43
C ALA A 47 14.02 23.88 9.44
N LYS A 48 14.65 23.60 10.60
CA LYS A 48 16.12 23.52 10.71
C LYS A 48 16.68 22.37 9.88
N HIS A 49 16.06 21.18 9.96
CA HIS A 49 16.48 20.01 9.18
C HIS A 49 16.34 20.26 7.68
N LEU A 50 15.21 20.79 7.22
CA LEU A 50 15.01 21.17 5.81
C LEU A 50 16.06 22.18 5.32
N THR A 51 16.37 23.20 6.13
CA THR A 51 17.39 24.20 5.79
C THR A 51 18.79 23.57 5.70
N ALA A 52 19.11 22.60 6.56
CA ALA A 52 20.38 21.87 6.52
C ALA A 52 20.53 21.04 5.24
N GLU A 53 19.43 20.53 4.69
CA GLU A 53 19.36 19.83 3.40
C GLU A 53 19.35 20.79 2.18
N GLY A 54 19.53 22.10 2.41
CA GLY A 54 19.57 23.10 1.34
C GLY A 54 18.20 23.46 0.76
N ILE A 55 17.11 23.09 1.44
CA ILE A 55 15.74 23.46 1.07
C ILE A 55 15.43 24.83 1.68
N ALA A 56 14.95 25.76 0.85
CA ALA A 56 14.53 27.07 1.33
C ALA A 56 13.23 26.96 2.14
N VAL A 57 13.26 27.43 3.39
CA VAL A 57 12.09 27.43 4.29
C VAL A 57 11.75 28.86 4.70
N GLU A 58 10.48 29.23 4.57
CA GLU A 58 9.94 30.49 5.10
C GLU A 58 9.08 30.22 6.34
N VAL A 59 9.49 30.78 7.48
CA VAL A 59 8.71 30.74 8.73
C VAL A 59 7.89 32.02 8.82
N THR A 60 6.56 31.90 8.86
CA THR A 60 5.68 33.07 8.97
C THR A 60 5.91 33.82 10.30
N PRO A 61 5.74 35.15 10.35
CA PRO A 61 5.92 35.92 11.58
C PRO A 61 5.11 35.40 12.77
N ARG A 62 3.87 34.96 12.51
CA ARG A 62 2.99 34.37 13.54
C ARG A 62 3.51 33.04 14.07
N LEU A 63 4.09 32.21 13.21
CA LEU A 63 4.74 30.96 13.64
C LEU A 63 6.02 31.27 14.42
N GLN A 64 6.79 32.28 14.00
CA GLN A 64 7.99 32.71 14.71
C GLN A 64 7.65 33.20 16.14
N GLU A 65 6.59 34.00 16.30
CA GLU A 65 6.09 34.41 17.62
C GLU A 65 5.72 33.19 18.50
N ALA A 66 5.05 32.18 17.94
CA ALA A 66 4.69 30.97 18.67
C ALA A 66 5.90 30.07 19.00
N ILE A 67 6.95 30.09 18.17
CA ILE A 67 8.22 29.37 18.44
C ILE A 67 8.97 30.04 19.58
N ASP A 68 8.99 31.37 19.60
CA ASP A 68 9.68 32.17 20.60
C ASP A 68 8.90 32.26 21.93
N GLU A 69 7.61 31.92 21.90
CA GLU A 69 6.77 31.88 23.10
C GLU A 69 7.28 30.84 24.10
N GLU A 70 7.54 31.31 25.32
CA GLU A 70 7.98 30.45 26.40
C GLU A 70 6.78 29.73 27.01
N TRP A 71 6.40 28.60 26.40
CA TRP A 71 5.37 27.75 26.97
C TRP A 71 5.79 27.22 28.33
N THR A 72 4.98 27.51 29.34
CA THR A 72 5.04 26.86 30.66
C THR A 72 3.97 25.79 30.71
N TRP A 73 4.33 24.53 31.01
CA TRP A 73 3.36 23.45 31.29
C TRP A 73 2.84 23.63 32.72
N PRO A 74 1.72 24.34 32.94
CA PRO A 74 1.30 24.68 34.28
C PRO A 74 0.79 23.40 34.93
N ASN A 75 1.41 23.00 36.05
CA ASN A 75 1.10 21.76 36.78
C ASN A 75 1.51 20.47 36.06
N TYR A 76 2.62 20.48 35.30
CA TYR A 76 3.23 19.23 34.85
C TYR A 76 3.53 18.33 36.06
N PRO A 77 3.11 17.04 36.05
CA PRO A 77 3.18 16.19 37.24
C PRO A 77 4.61 15.86 37.69
N MET A 78 5.60 16.17 36.86
CA MET A 78 7.02 16.02 37.14
C MET A 78 7.70 17.40 37.19
N PRO A 79 7.50 18.20 38.27
CA PRO A 79 8.05 19.55 38.37
C PRO A 79 9.59 19.60 38.44
N TRP A 80 10.24 18.45 38.59
CA TRP A 80 11.70 18.31 38.57
C TRP A 80 12.27 18.10 37.17
N CYS A 81 11.45 17.86 36.15
CA CYS A 81 11.91 17.72 34.76
C CYS A 81 12.25 19.09 34.16
N THR A 82 13.35 19.14 33.43
CA THR A 82 13.70 20.25 32.54
C THR A 82 12.76 20.29 31.33
N ARG A 83 12.68 21.45 30.66
CA ARG A 83 11.89 21.61 29.43
C ARG A 83 12.25 20.60 28.33
N SER A 84 13.53 20.25 28.20
CA SER A 84 13.99 19.25 27.24
C SER A 84 13.47 17.85 27.59
N GLU A 85 13.55 17.47 28.88
CA GLU A 85 13.04 16.18 29.36
C GLU A 85 11.51 16.09 29.24
N ILE A 86 10.79 17.19 29.47
CA ILE A 86 9.33 17.24 29.26
C ILE A 86 8.99 16.96 27.79
N ARG A 87 9.71 17.59 26.86
CA ARG A 87 9.53 17.36 25.42
C ARG A 87 9.86 15.94 25.02
N GLU A 88 10.94 15.36 25.57
CA GLU A 88 11.29 13.97 25.31
C GLU A 88 10.20 13.01 25.79
N VAL A 89 9.71 13.18 27.02
CA VAL A 89 8.60 12.37 27.55
C VAL A 89 7.35 12.52 26.69
N SER A 90 7.01 13.76 26.33
CA SER A 90 5.82 14.06 25.53
C SER A 90 5.94 13.51 24.10
N ASP A 91 7.15 13.48 23.54
CA ASP A 91 7.44 12.88 22.24
C ASP A 91 7.29 11.36 22.27
N GLN A 92 7.75 10.70 23.33
CA GLN A 92 7.52 9.27 23.51
C GLN A 92 6.03 8.95 23.62
N ALA A 93 5.27 9.79 24.33
CA ALA A 93 3.83 9.66 24.43
C ALA A 93 3.15 9.85 23.06
N GLN A 94 3.59 10.83 22.26
CA GLN A 94 3.13 11.03 20.89
C GLN A 94 3.40 9.79 20.02
N LYS A 95 4.60 9.20 20.10
CA LYS A 95 4.95 7.96 19.37
C LYS A 95 4.05 6.79 19.75
N ILE A 96 3.73 6.63 21.03
CA ILE A 96 2.77 5.60 21.48
C ILE A 96 1.39 5.87 20.88
N HIS A 97 0.93 7.12 20.90
CA HIS A 97 -0.35 7.49 20.30
C HIS A 97 -0.39 7.22 18.80
N ASP A 98 0.65 7.59 18.05
CA ASP A 98 0.72 7.32 16.62
C ASP A 98 0.87 5.82 16.32
N ALA A 99 1.58 5.05 17.16
CA ALA A 99 1.63 3.60 17.04
C ALA A 99 0.25 2.94 17.24
N ILE A 100 -0.56 3.44 18.17
CA ILE A 100 -1.95 2.97 18.35
C ILE A 100 -2.79 3.39 17.13
N ARG A 101 -2.67 4.64 16.70
CA ARG A 101 -3.43 5.21 15.57
C ARG A 101 -3.16 4.46 14.25
N HIS A 102 -1.91 4.14 13.97
CA HIS A 102 -1.48 3.43 12.75
C HIS A 102 -1.56 1.90 12.87
N GLY A 103 -2.08 1.38 14.00
CA GLY A 103 -2.22 -0.05 14.22
C GLY A 103 -0.91 -0.81 14.47
N HIS A 104 0.22 -0.11 14.65
CA HIS A 104 1.49 -0.71 15.03
C HIS A 104 1.50 -1.26 16.46
N LEU A 105 0.68 -0.68 17.34
CA LEU A 105 0.44 -1.13 18.71
C LEU A 105 -1.03 -1.52 18.87
N LEU A 106 -1.30 -2.83 18.94
CA LEU A 106 -2.64 -3.36 19.20
C LEU A 106 -2.93 -3.33 20.70
N ILE A 107 -3.95 -2.58 21.12
CA ILE A 107 -4.41 -2.58 22.51
C ILE A 107 -5.38 -3.74 22.74
N HIS A 108 -5.00 -4.67 23.61
CA HIS A 108 -5.82 -5.83 23.96
C HIS A 108 -6.90 -5.48 24.98
N ALA A 109 -6.52 -4.68 25.98
CA ALA A 109 -7.42 -4.24 27.04
C ALA A 109 -6.97 -2.93 27.67
N HIS A 110 -7.90 -2.24 28.30
CA HIS A 110 -7.67 -1.06 29.11
C HIS A 110 -8.45 -1.15 30.43
N ALA A 111 -8.03 -0.34 31.41
CA ALA A 111 -8.71 -0.16 32.68
C ALA A 111 -8.50 1.27 33.19
N ARG A 112 -9.22 1.64 34.24
CA ARG A 112 -8.91 2.85 35.03
C ARG A 112 -8.29 2.40 36.34
N ASP A 113 -7.17 3.01 36.71
CA ASP A 113 -6.44 2.67 37.96
C ASP A 113 -6.84 3.57 39.14
N GLY A 114 -7.89 4.37 38.97
CA GLY A 114 -8.35 5.40 39.90
C GLY A 114 -7.88 6.81 39.58
N HIS A 115 -6.79 6.98 38.80
CA HIS A 115 -6.25 8.30 38.45
C HIS A 115 -6.14 8.50 36.94
N THR A 116 -5.66 7.49 36.22
CA THR A 116 -5.42 7.54 34.78
C THR A 116 -5.95 6.29 34.09
N THR A 117 -5.91 6.32 32.76
CA THR A 117 -6.14 5.12 31.95
C THR A 117 -4.84 4.33 31.87
N VAL A 118 -4.96 3.03 32.14
CA VAL A 118 -3.89 2.05 31.92
C VAL A 118 -4.34 1.09 30.82
N ALA A 119 -3.39 0.58 30.05
CA ALA A 119 -3.70 -0.34 28.96
C ALA A 119 -2.62 -1.39 28.81
N VAL A 120 -2.97 -2.51 28.18
CA VAL A 120 -2.02 -3.53 27.76
C VAL A 120 -2.17 -3.76 26.27
N GLY A 121 -1.05 -3.76 25.57
CA GLY A 121 -1.02 -3.92 24.12
C GLY A 121 0.21 -4.67 23.63
N THR A 122 0.24 -5.02 22.36
CA THR A 122 1.40 -5.66 21.72
C THR A 122 1.76 -4.94 20.44
N TYR A 123 3.04 -4.65 20.27
CA TYR A 123 3.55 -4.15 19.00
C TYR A 123 3.54 -5.26 17.94
N LEU A 124 3.02 -4.98 16.75
CA LEU A 124 2.74 -5.98 15.71
C LEU A 124 3.93 -6.29 14.77
N HIS A 125 5.11 -5.72 15.01
CA HIS A 125 6.33 -6.06 14.25
C HIS A 125 6.97 -7.36 14.75
N ARG A 126 7.84 -7.98 13.95
CA ARG A 126 8.55 -9.22 14.34
C ARG A 126 9.39 -8.97 15.60
N GLY A 127 9.15 -9.76 16.65
CA GLY A 127 9.80 -9.59 17.95
C GLY A 127 9.20 -8.47 18.81
N GLY A 128 8.07 -7.90 18.39
CA GLY A 128 7.35 -6.87 19.13
C GLY A 128 6.98 -7.34 20.52
N LYS A 129 7.31 -6.50 21.51
CA LYS A 129 6.99 -6.75 22.92
C LYS A 129 5.54 -6.41 23.20
N SER A 130 4.97 -7.13 24.16
CA SER A 130 3.77 -6.67 24.82
C SER A 130 4.14 -5.64 25.88
N VAL A 131 3.32 -4.61 26.03
CA VAL A 131 3.62 -3.45 26.87
C VAL A 131 2.45 -3.17 27.80
N TYR A 132 2.79 -2.80 29.04
CA TYR A 132 1.88 -2.15 29.96
C TYR A 132 2.04 -0.64 29.79
N LEU A 133 0.95 0.05 29.48
CA LEU A 133 0.87 1.49 29.33
C LEU A 133 0.25 2.12 30.57
N HIS A 134 0.82 3.24 30.98
CA HIS A 134 0.32 4.05 32.08
C HIS A 134 0.24 5.52 31.64
N GLY A 135 -0.82 6.21 32.05
CA GLY A 135 -1.02 7.62 31.74
C GLY A 135 -1.83 7.89 30.46
N GLU A 136 -2.14 9.17 30.28
CA GLU A 136 -3.00 9.69 29.22
C GLU A 136 -2.30 10.82 28.48
N ASP A 137 -2.70 11.06 27.23
CA ASP A 137 -2.18 12.13 26.39
C ASP A 137 -0.64 12.16 26.36
N HIS A 138 -0.05 13.35 26.49
CA HIS A 138 1.39 13.59 26.52
C HIS A 138 2.13 12.99 27.73
N LEU A 139 1.42 12.30 28.64
CA LEU A 139 1.99 11.61 29.80
C LEU A 139 1.93 10.08 29.65
N ARG A 140 1.47 9.57 28.51
CA ARG A 140 1.40 8.13 28.27
C ARG A 140 2.79 7.53 28.12
N GLN A 141 3.06 6.48 28.89
CA GLN A 141 4.38 5.83 28.97
C GLN A 141 4.24 4.31 28.99
N ILE A 142 5.30 3.62 28.57
CA ILE A 142 5.46 2.18 28.78
C ILE A 142 6.01 1.99 30.21
N ALA A 143 5.20 1.40 31.08
CA ALA A 143 5.61 1.13 32.46
C ALA A 143 6.23 -0.27 32.62
N ASP A 144 5.87 -1.22 31.74
CA ASP A 144 6.45 -2.57 31.76
C ASP A 144 6.39 -3.21 30.36
N THR A 145 7.20 -4.25 30.15
CA THR A 145 7.30 -4.99 28.89
C THR A 145 7.35 -6.50 29.12
N PHE A 146 6.72 -7.27 28.23
CA PHE A 146 6.60 -8.72 28.32
C PHE A 146 6.94 -9.39 26.98
N ASP A 147 7.36 -10.64 27.05
CA ASP A 147 7.75 -11.43 25.88
C ASP A 147 6.55 -11.98 25.11
N SER A 148 5.35 -12.01 25.71
CA SER A 148 4.15 -12.51 25.05
C SER A 148 2.88 -11.73 25.44
N PRO A 149 1.85 -11.68 24.56
CA PRO A 149 0.54 -11.11 24.90
C PRO A 149 -0.14 -11.79 26.08
N ALA A 150 0.01 -13.12 26.19
CA ALA A 150 -0.60 -13.91 27.26
C ALA A 150 -0.03 -13.53 28.63
N GLU A 151 1.30 -13.40 28.73
CA GLU A 151 1.95 -12.96 29.97
C GLU A 151 1.51 -11.56 30.38
N ALA A 152 1.49 -10.62 29.42
CA ALA A 152 1.06 -9.25 29.66
C ALA A 152 -0.39 -9.16 30.12
N LEU A 153 -1.30 -9.93 29.50
CA LEU A 153 -2.72 -9.98 29.87
C LEU A 153 -2.93 -10.58 31.26
N VAL A 154 -2.21 -11.65 31.62
CA VAL A 154 -2.27 -12.23 32.97
C VAL A 154 -1.77 -11.24 34.02
N ALA A 155 -0.67 -10.53 33.74
CA ALA A 155 -0.15 -9.51 34.63
C ALA A 155 -1.14 -8.34 34.79
N PHE A 156 -1.77 -7.91 33.70
CA PHE A 156 -2.77 -6.83 33.68
C PHE A 156 -4.05 -7.21 34.45
N GLU A 157 -4.60 -8.41 34.18
CA GLU A 157 -5.82 -8.92 34.83
C GLU A 157 -5.63 -9.05 36.34
N LYS A 158 -4.46 -9.53 36.79
CA LYS A 158 -4.15 -9.68 38.22
C LYS A 158 -4.30 -8.38 39.02
N VAL A 159 -4.04 -7.23 38.39
CA VAL A 159 -4.13 -5.91 39.03
C VAL A 159 -5.48 -5.24 38.76
N HIS A 160 -6.05 -5.41 37.56
CA HIS A 160 -7.15 -4.58 37.07
C HIS A 160 -8.45 -5.32 36.72
N ALA A 161 -8.59 -6.60 37.09
CA ALA A 161 -9.72 -7.45 36.69
C ALA A 161 -11.12 -6.81 36.85
N ALA A 162 -11.33 -6.00 37.89
CA ALA A 162 -12.63 -5.38 38.17
C ALA A 162 -13.01 -4.28 37.17
N GLU A 163 -12.03 -3.56 36.62
CA GLU A 163 -12.25 -2.40 35.72
C GLU A 163 -11.80 -2.65 34.28
N MET A 164 -11.20 -3.81 34.02
CA MET A 164 -10.69 -4.23 32.72
C MET A 164 -11.80 -4.32 31.67
N ARG A 165 -11.54 -3.69 30.52
CA ARG A 165 -12.38 -3.72 29.32
C ARG A 165 -11.53 -4.11 28.12
N PRO A 166 -12.07 -4.93 27.19
CA PRO A 166 -11.34 -5.28 25.98
C PRO A 166 -11.17 -4.06 25.05
N GLY A 167 -10.09 -4.07 24.27
CA GLY A 167 -9.79 -3.07 23.25
C GLY A 167 -9.23 -1.75 23.81
N PRO A 168 -9.04 -0.73 22.96
CA PRO A 168 -8.50 0.57 23.35
C PRO A 168 -9.47 1.35 24.24
N ALA A 169 -8.92 2.25 25.06
CA ALA A 169 -9.70 3.18 25.84
C ALA A 169 -10.41 4.22 24.94
N PRO A 170 -11.53 4.81 25.39
CA PRO A 170 -12.13 5.94 24.70
C PRO A 170 -11.14 7.09 24.52
N LEU A 171 -11.19 7.75 23.36
CA LEU A 171 -10.32 8.90 23.05
C LEU A 171 -10.56 10.05 24.03
N THR A 172 -9.46 10.61 24.54
CA THR A 172 -9.49 11.84 25.34
C THR A 172 -9.90 13.04 24.50
N ASP A 173 -10.21 14.16 25.15
CA ASP A 173 -10.50 15.41 24.45
C ASP A 173 -9.28 15.93 23.67
N THR A 174 -8.08 15.74 24.21
CA THR A 174 -6.80 16.08 23.57
C THR A 174 -6.57 15.26 22.30
N GLU A 175 -6.73 13.93 22.39
CA GLU A 175 -6.60 13.03 21.24
C GLU A 175 -7.64 13.35 20.17
N ARG A 176 -8.88 13.64 20.57
CA ARG A 176 -9.96 14.04 19.65
C ARG A 176 -9.66 15.38 18.98
N ALA A 177 -9.11 16.35 19.71
CA ALA A 177 -8.71 17.64 19.17
C ALA A 177 -7.56 17.50 18.15
N ALA A 178 -6.56 16.67 18.44
CA ALA A 178 -5.47 16.39 17.51
C ALA A 178 -5.98 15.72 16.23
N ILE A 179 -6.88 14.74 16.34
CA ILE A 179 -7.54 14.11 15.18
C ILE A 179 -8.34 15.14 14.37
N ALA A 180 -9.18 15.94 15.05
CA ALA A 180 -9.99 16.96 14.38
C ALA A 180 -9.13 17.99 13.65
N ALA A 181 -8.03 18.44 14.25
CA ALA A 181 -7.10 19.38 13.63
C ALA A 181 -6.47 18.83 12.34
N ARG A 182 -6.28 17.50 12.25
CA ARG A 182 -5.83 16.81 11.02
C ARG A 182 -6.97 16.73 9.99
N SER A 183 -8.22 16.47 10.42
CA SER A 183 -9.39 16.30 9.55
C SER A 183 -10.04 17.59 9.02
N VAL A 184 -9.87 18.74 9.65
CA VAL A 184 -10.50 20.02 9.23
C VAL A 184 -10.12 20.42 7.79
N PHE A 185 -8.99 19.91 7.28
CA PHE A 185 -8.49 20.23 5.95
C PHE A 185 -8.94 19.24 4.86
N ASP A 186 -9.50 18.09 5.24
CA ASP A 186 -10.08 17.08 4.34
C ASP A 186 -11.37 17.60 3.66
N ILE A 187 -12.00 18.63 4.24
CA ILE A 187 -13.32 19.15 3.83
C ILE A 187 -13.24 20.15 2.65
N THR A 188 -12.04 20.61 2.25
CA THR A 188 -11.94 21.54 1.10
C THR A 188 -11.93 20.87 -0.27
N THR A 189 -11.94 19.53 -0.32
CA THR A 189 -12.06 18.75 -1.56
C THR A 189 -13.51 18.48 -1.96
N ASP A 190 -14.49 18.72 -1.08
CA ASP A 190 -15.88 18.33 -1.30
C ASP A 190 -16.80 19.52 -1.60
N LYS A 191 -16.66 20.05 -2.81
CA LYS A 191 -17.79 20.65 -3.51
C LYS A 191 -17.76 20.28 -4.98
N SER A 192 -17.76 18.98 -5.25
CA SER A 192 -18.14 18.51 -6.57
C SER A 192 -19.67 18.49 -6.64
N GLU A 193 -20.19 19.35 -7.50
CA GLU A 193 -21.60 19.53 -7.77
C GLU A 193 -22.27 18.19 -8.11
N ARG A 194 -23.35 17.85 -7.40
CA ARG A 194 -24.21 16.67 -7.65
C ARG A 194 -24.45 16.50 -9.14
N SER A 195 -23.80 15.49 -9.71
CA SER A 195 -24.11 15.00 -11.06
C SER A 195 -24.94 13.73 -10.95
N ARG A 196 -26.03 13.76 -11.70
CA ARG A 196 -27.09 12.76 -11.88
C ARG A 196 -26.52 11.34 -12.13
N PRO A 197 -27.19 10.26 -11.70
CA PRO A 197 -26.65 8.91 -11.86
C PRO A 197 -26.51 8.55 -13.34
N GLU A 198 -25.27 8.29 -13.76
CA GLU A 198 -24.94 7.63 -15.02
C GLU A 198 -25.02 6.10 -14.85
N PRO A 199 -25.25 5.33 -15.93
CA PRO A 199 -25.43 3.88 -15.87
C PRO A 199 -24.15 3.16 -15.46
N GLU A 200 -24.30 2.20 -14.56
CA GLU A 200 -23.24 1.33 -14.01
C GLU A 200 -22.63 0.44 -15.12
N THR A 201 -21.34 0.64 -15.41
CA THR A 201 -20.52 -0.24 -16.26
C THR A 201 -19.57 -1.05 -15.38
N VAL A 202 -19.71 -2.37 -15.43
CA VAL A 202 -18.94 -3.34 -14.66
C VAL A 202 -17.58 -3.61 -15.35
N PRO A 203 -16.45 -3.45 -14.65
CA PRO A 203 -15.11 -3.79 -15.16
C PRO A 203 -14.94 -5.27 -15.57
N VAL A 204 -14.08 -5.53 -16.57
CA VAL A 204 -13.87 -6.86 -17.19
C VAL A 204 -13.39 -7.95 -16.22
N TYR A 205 -12.67 -7.60 -15.15
CA TYR A 205 -12.22 -8.58 -14.15
C TYR A 205 -13.34 -9.13 -13.25
N LEU A 206 -14.58 -8.63 -13.42
CA LEU A 206 -15.80 -9.20 -12.82
C LEU A 206 -16.58 -10.10 -13.82
N ALA A 207 -16.02 -10.37 -15.01
CA ALA A 207 -16.75 -11.04 -16.10
C ALA A 207 -16.46 -12.55 -16.24
N ASP A 208 -15.21 -13.01 -16.17
CA ASP A 208 -14.80 -14.44 -16.20
C ASP A 208 -13.26 -14.58 -16.07
N ALA A 209 -12.76 -15.75 -15.66
CA ALA A 209 -11.31 -16.06 -15.64
C ALA A 209 -10.72 -16.25 -17.06
N GLY A 210 -11.55 -16.62 -18.04
CA GLY A 210 -11.15 -16.88 -19.42
C GLY A 210 -10.46 -18.24 -19.63
N ASP A 211 -10.07 -18.54 -20.88
CA ASP A 211 -9.50 -19.83 -21.26
C ASP A 211 -7.95 -19.83 -21.17
N HIS A 212 -7.43 -20.29 -20.03
CA HIS A 212 -5.99 -20.43 -19.78
C HIS A 212 -5.32 -21.49 -20.66
N GLN A 213 -6.05 -22.50 -21.12
CA GLN A 213 -5.51 -23.51 -22.03
C GLN A 213 -5.26 -22.89 -23.41
N ALA A 214 -6.22 -22.14 -23.93
CA ALA A 214 -6.07 -21.41 -25.18
C ALA A 214 -4.94 -20.37 -25.10
N LEU A 215 -4.78 -19.70 -23.95
CA LEU A 215 -3.65 -18.79 -23.70
C LEU A 215 -2.30 -19.52 -23.81
N LEU A 216 -2.15 -20.67 -23.14
CA LEU A 216 -0.92 -21.46 -23.19
C LEU A 216 -0.58 -21.89 -24.62
N ASP A 217 -1.57 -22.37 -25.37
CA ASP A 217 -1.38 -22.79 -26.76
C ASP A 217 -1.02 -21.61 -27.66
N ALA A 218 -1.66 -20.45 -27.50
CA ALA A 218 -1.33 -19.25 -28.26
C ALA A 218 0.09 -18.74 -27.96
N PHE A 219 0.50 -18.76 -26.69
CA PHE A 219 1.84 -18.36 -26.26
C PHE A 219 2.92 -19.22 -26.93
N LEU A 220 2.82 -20.54 -26.83
CA LEU A 220 3.78 -21.47 -27.42
C LEU A 220 3.83 -21.41 -28.96
N ASN A 221 2.72 -21.08 -29.62
CA ASN A 221 2.70 -20.91 -31.07
C ASN A 221 3.38 -19.61 -31.53
N THR A 222 3.41 -18.59 -30.66
CA THR A 222 3.97 -17.27 -30.96
C THR A 222 5.45 -17.19 -30.61
N HIS A 223 5.84 -17.83 -29.51
CA HIS A 223 7.16 -17.74 -28.90
C HIS A 223 7.96 -19.03 -29.10
N GLY A 224 8.69 -19.09 -30.22
CA GLY A 224 9.45 -20.27 -30.63
C GLY A 224 10.67 -20.58 -29.75
N GLU A 225 11.07 -19.63 -28.90
CA GLU A 225 12.10 -19.75 -27.88
C GLU A 225 11.66 -20.56 -26.65
N PHE A 226 10.36 -20.87 -26.53
CA PHE A 226 9.83 -21.73 -25.47
C PHE A 226 9.40 -23.10 -26.00
N GLU A 227 9.86 -24.14 -25.33
CA GLU A 227 9.51 -25.52 -25.65
C GLU A 227 8.48 -26.08 -24.67
N ARG A 228 7.57 -26.89 -25.22
CA ARG A 228 6.56 -27.63 -24.47
C ARG A 228 7.13 -28.99 -24.02
N TRP A 229 7.07 -29.23 -22.72
CA TRP A 229 7.39 -30.50 -22.08
C TRP A 229 6.20 -31.00 -21.29
N ARG A 230 5.83 -32.27 -21.43
CA ARG A 230 4.72 -32.87 -20.67
C ARG A 230 5.21 -33.99 -19.78
N THR A 231 4.58 -34.11 -18.61
CA THR A 231 4.78 -35.25 -17.72
C THR A 231 3.97 -36.46 -18.22
N TRP A 232 4.30 -37.65 -17.73
CA TRP A 232 3.64 -38.90 -18.14
C TRP A 232 2.12 -38.91 -17.90
N SER A 233 1.63 -38.16 -16.91
CA SER A 233 0.21 -38.11 -16.57
C SER A 233 -0.60 -37.10 -17.41
N ASP A 234 0.04 -36.30 -18.26
CA ASP A 234 -0.58 -35.20 -19.05
C ASP A 234 -1.29 -34.11 -18.22
N ASP A 235 -1.37 -34.24 -16.89
CA ASP A 235 -2.01 -33.27 -15.98
C ASP A 235 -1.27 -31.93 -15.90
N THR A 236 -0.02 -31.89 -16.35
CA THR A 236 0.85 -30.71 -16.23
C THR A 236 1.69 -30.51 -17.49
N THR A 237 1.65 -29.28 -18.01
CA THR A 237 2.57 -28.82 -19.05
C THR A 237 3.65 -27.94 -18.44
N HIS A 238 4.91 -28.25 -18.73
CA HIS A 238 6.04 -27.36 -18.50
C HIS A 238 6.36 -26.62 -19.79
N VAL A 239 6.57 -25.32 -19.66
CA VAL A 239 7.02 -24.42 -20.73
C VAL A 239 8.41 -23.96 -20.33
N VAL A 240 9.42 -24.29 -21.12
CA VAL A 240 10.82 -24.07 -20.77
C VAL A 240 11.45 -23.20 -21.85
N HIS A 241 12.04 -22.07 -21.45
CA HIS A 241 12.76 -21.20 -22.36
C HIS A 241 14.08 -21.86 -22.82
N GLU A 242 14.54 -21.58 -24.04
CA GLU A 242 15.76 -22.18 -24.62
C GLU A 242 17.03 -21.93 -23.78
N SER A 243 17.07 -20.83 -23.03
CA SER A 243 18.18 -20.53 -22.11
C SER A 243 18.21 -21.44 -20.87
N LEU A 244 17.13 -22.18 -20.61
CA LEU A 244 16.91 -23.03 -19.43
C LEU A 244 16.90 -22.29 -18.08
N VAL A 245 16.93 -20.95 -18.10
CA VAL A 245 16.88 -20.12 -16.89
C VAL A 245 15.47 -19.64 -16.53
N LEU A 246 14.48 -19.95 -17.37
CA LEU A 246 13.09 -19.55 -17.18
C LEU A 246 12.15 -20.72 -17.51
N ARG A 247 11.21 -21.00 -16.61
CA ARG A 247 10.20 -22.04 -16.75
C ARG A 247 8.84 -21.56 -16.25
N ALA A 248 7.79 -21.96 -16.95
CA ALA A 248 6.43 -21.98 -16.44
C ALA A 248 5.89 -23.41 -16.35
N GLU A 249 5.02 -23.65 -15.39
CA GLU A 249 4.27 -24.88 -15.16
C GLU A 249 2.79 -24.53 -15.15
N PHE A 250 2.03 -25.24 -15.95
CA PHE A 250 0.59 -25.10 -16.08
C PHE A 250 -0.10 -26.41 -15.71
N ILE A 251 -0.98 -26.36 -14.73
CA ILE A 251 -1.78 -27.50 -14.25
C ILE A 251 -3.16 -27.43 -14.93
N HIS A 252 -3.47 -28.43 -15.76
CA HIS A 252 -4.64 -28.39 -16.64
C HIS A 252 -5.97 -28.51 -15.88
N GLU A 253 -5.99 -29.30 -14.79
CA GLU A 253 -7.18 -29.61 -14.01
C GLU A 253 -6.99 -29.23 -12.52
N ALA A 254 -6.45 -28.04 -12.26
CA ALA A 254 -6.35 -27.52 -10.89
C ALA A 254 -7.73 -27.18 -10.32
N ASP A 255 -7.93 -27.38 -9.01
CA ASP A 255 -9.14 -26.97 -8.32
C ASP A 255 -9.30 -25.43 -8.35
N PRO A 256 -10.53 -24.89 -8.28
CA PRO A 256 -10.77 -23.45 -8.41
C PRO A 256 -9.97 -22.55 -7.46
N ASP A 257 -9.71 -23.01 -6.24
CA ASP A 257 -8.95 -22.26 -5.23
C ASP A 257 -7.44 -22.57 -5.26
N ASP A 258 -7.01 -23.51 -6.10
CA ASP A 258 -5.62 -23.98 -6.20
C ASP A 258 -4.79 -23.16 -7.18
N THR A 259 -3.47 -23.32 -7.06
CA THR A 259 -2.50 -22.73 -7.99
C THR A 259 -2.55 -23.45 -9.32
N GLN A 260 -2.87 -22.73 -10.39
CA GLN A 260 -2.88 -23.25 -11.77
C GLN A 260 -1.54 -23.02 -12.47
N TRP A 261 -0.95 -21.85 -12.23
CA TRP A 261 0.31 -21.43 -12.86
C TRP A 261 1.41 -21.33 -11.81
N LYS A 262 2.59 -21.88 -12.13
CA LYS A 262 3.83 -21.63 -11.38
C LYS A 262 4.92 -21.21 -12.35
N ILE A 263 5.60 -20.12 -12.07
CA ILE A 263 6.65 -19.56 -12.91
C ILE A 263 7.90 -19.43 -12.05
N ALA A 264 9.06 -19.74 -12.62
CA ALA A 264 10.34 -19.63 -11.91
C ALA A 264 11.46 -19.21 -12.87
N ALA A 265 12.32 -18.33 -12.37
CA ALA A 265 13.60 -17.99 -12.98
C ALA A 265 14.76 -18.53 -12.13
N TYR A 266 15.90 -18.78 -12.77
CA TYR A 266 17.07 -19.41 -12.17
C TYR A 266 18.34 -18.65 -12.55
N GLU A 267 19.32 -18.59 -11.66
CA GLU A 267 20.60 -17.90 -11.91
C GLU A 267 21.33 -18.48 -13.13
N SER A 268 21.21 -19.79 -13.34
CA SER A 268 21.74 -20.52 -14.49
C SER A 268 20.93 -21.79 -14.70
N PRO A 269 21.11 -22.54 -15.81
CA PRO A 269 20.39 -23.78 -16.07
C PRO A 269 20.47 -24.85 -14.95
N VAL A 270 21.49 -24.76 -14.08
CA VAL A 270 21.71 -25.64 -12.93
C VAL A 270 21.84 -24.87 -11.61
N GLY A 271 21.54 -23.57 -11.63
CA GLY A 271 21.71 -22.66 -10.50
C GLY A 271 20.49 -22.64 -9.58
N GLU A 272 20.58 -21.84 -8.54
CA GLU A 272 19.47 -21.64 -7.62
C GLU A 272 18.33 -20.84 -8.28
N ARG A 273 17.12 -21.03 -7.77
CA ARG A 273 15.94 -20.28 -8.19
C ARG A 273 16.05 -18.85 -7.69
N THR A 274 16.10 -17.88 -8.60
CA THR A 274 16.28 -16.47 -8.28
C THR A 274 14.96 -15.82 -7.90
N TRP A 275 13.90 -16.09 -8.65
CA TRP A 275 12.55 -15.69 -8.27
C TRP A 275 11.48 -16.66 -8.80
N HIS A 276 10.27 -16.55 -8.26
CA HIS A 276 9.11 -17.32 -8.70
C HIS A 276 7.80 -16.54 -8.54
N ALA A 277 6.78 -16.98 -9.28
CA ALA A 277 5.41 -16.51 -9.16
C ALA A 277 4.41 -17.67 -9.22
N THR A 278 3.24 -17.46 -8.62
CA THR A 278 2.11 -18.40 -8.68
C THR A 278 0.81 -17.66 -8.94
N ALA A 279 -0.12 -18.29 -9.66
CA ALA A 279 -1.44 -17.73 -9.92
C ALA A 279 -2.55 -18.76 -9.70
N THR A 280 -3.67 -18.34 -9.12
CA THR A 280 -4.88 -19.16 -8.95
C THR A 280 -5.57 -19.41 -10.30
N THR A 281 -6.39 -20.45 -10.40
CA THR A 281 -7.15 -20.76 -11.65
C THR A 281 -8.07 -19.63 -12.10
N THR A 282 -8.52 -18.80 -11.16
CA THR A 282 -9.49 -17.72 -11.36
C THR A 282 -8.85 -16.40 -11.80
N VAL A 283 -7.52 -16.33 -11.90
CA VAL A 283 -6.84 -15.13 -12.37
C VAL A 283 -7.29 -14.80 -13.80
N PRO A 284 -7.63 -13.54 -14.13
CA PRO A 284 -8.03 -13.19 -15.49
C PRO A 284 -6.94 -13.51 -16.52
N VAL A 285 -7.33 -14.15 -17.62
CA VAL A 285 -6.43 -14.56 -18.72
C VAL A 285 -5.61 -13.40 -19.30
N GLU A 286 -6.14 -12.18 -19.27
CA GLU A 286 -5.46 -10.97 -19.75
C GLU A 286 -4.25 -10.60 -18.87
N ILE A 287 -4.40 -10.71 -17.54
CA ILE A 287 -3.30 -10.49 -16.59
C ILE A 287 -2.21 -11.55 -16.81
N MET A 288 -2.62 -12.81 -16.97
CA MET A 288 -1.67 -13.89 -17.26
C MET A 288 -0.99 -13.75 -18.62
N ARG A 289 -1.70 -13.25 -19.64
CA ARG A 289 -1.12 -12.96 -20.94
C ARG A 289 -0.01 -11.92 -20.82
N VAL A 290 -0.28 -10.79 -20.17
CA VAL A 290 0.73 -9.74 -19.97
C VAL A 290 1.93 -10.26 -19.18
N LEU A 291 1.70 -11.11 -18.17
CA LEU A 291 2.80 -11.75 -17.45
C LEU A 291 3.66 -12.62 -18.37
N LEU A 292 3.06 -13.53 -19.14
CA LEU A 292 3.79 -14.41 -20.05
C LEU A 292 4.50 -13.63 -21.17
N GLU A 293 3.86 -12.62 -21.74
CA GLU A 293 4.45 -11.74 -22.77
C GLU A 293 5.64 -10.96 -22.21
N SER A 294 5.53 -10.43 -20.98
CA SER A 294 6.63 -9.72 -20.31
C SER A 294 7.84 -10.61 -20.11
N LEU A 295 7.62 -11.90 -19.84
CA LEU A 295 8.68 -12.90 -19.67
C LEU A 295 9.36 -13.26 -20.98
N ALA A 296 8.63 -13.23 -22.10
CA ALA A 296 9.20 -13.47 -23.43
C ALA A 296 9.90 -12.24 -24.02
N SER A 297 9.47 -11.03 -23.65
CA SER A 297 10.03 -9.78 -24.19
C SER A 297 11.27 -9.27 -23.45
N THR A 298 11.42 -9.64 -22.17
CA THR A 298 12.55 -9.19 -21.33
C THR A 298 13.70 -10.19 -21.47
N ASP A 299 14.95 -9.71 -21.47
CA ASP A 299 16.11 -10.61 -21.56
C ASP A 299 16.04 -11.64 -20.42
N ALA A 300 16.04 -12.93 -20.76
CA ALA A 300 15.95 -14.00 -19.78
C ALA A 300 17.07 -13.94 -18.73
N VAL A 301 18.24 -13.41 -19.08
CA VAL A 301 19.36 -13.19 -18.15
C VAL A 301 19.08 -12.00 -17.22
N GLU A 302 18.43 -10.94 -17.72
CA GLU A 302 17.98 -9.81 -16.91
C GLU A 302 16.88 -10.25 -15.93
N ILE A 303 15.92 -11.05 -16.38
CA ILE A 303 14.88 -11.66 -15.53
C ILE A 303 15.49 -12.55 -14.45
N ALA A 304 16.55 -13.29 -14.80
CA ALA A 304 17.25 -14.18 -13.89
C ALA A 304 18.21 -13.46 -12.94
N THR A 305 18.51 -12.17 -13.17
CA THR A 305 19.50 -11.44 -12.39
C THR A 305 18.98 -11.25 -10.96
N TYR A 306 19.81 -11.65 -10.00
CA TYR A 306 19.52 -11.48 -8.59
C TYR A 306 19.69 -10.01 -8.19
N ASP A 307 18.59 -9.27 -8.12
CA ASP A 307 18.57 -7.90 -7.61
C ASP A 307 17.69 -7.80 -6.37
N TYR A 308 18.17 -7.05 -5.37
CA TYR A 308 17.40 -6.82 -4.16
C TYR A 308 16.29 -5.80 -4.44
N ILE A 309 15.13 -6.00 -3.79
CA ILE A 309 14.08 -4.97 -3.82
C ILE A 309 14.68 -3.66 -3.29
N SER A 310 14.58 -2.63 -4.11
CA SER A 310 15.02 -1.26 -3.80
C SER A 310 13.84 -0.31 -3.95
N GLU A 311 13.93 0.89 -3.38
CA GLU A 311 12.90 1.91 -3.55
C GLU A 311 12.70 2.28 -5.03
N ALA A 312 13.78 2.26 -5.82
CA ALA A 312 13.72 2.51 -7.25
C ALA A 312 12.92 1.43 -7.99
N SER A 313 13.13 0.15 -7.67
CA SER A 313 12.39 -0.95 -8.29
C SER A 313 10.93 -1.02 -7.84
N ILE A 314 10.63 -0.68 -6.58
CA ILE A 314 9.24 -0.53 -6.10
C ILE A 314 8.54 0.62 -6.85
N THR A 315 9.20 1.78 -6.96
CA THR A 315 8.65 2.95 -7.65
C THR A 315 8.42 2.68 -9.13
N GLU A 316 9.33 1.97 -9.79
CA GLU A 316 9.15 1.53 -11.18
C GLU A 316 7.96 0.59 -11.31
N ALA A 317 7.92 -0.48 -10.51
CA ALA A 317 6.87 -1.49 -10.55
C ALA A 317 5.47 -0.89 -10.29
N THR A 318 5.36 0.11 -9.41
CA THR A 318 4.07 0.63 -8.94
C THR A 318 3.67 1.95 -9.58
N ARG A 319 4.53 2.54 -10.43
CA ARG A 319 4.23 3.77 -11.18
C ARG A 319 2.88 3.74 -11.91
N PRO A 320 2.51 2.64 -12.62
CA PRO A 320 1.23 2.60 -13.32
C PRO A 320 0.01 2.70 -12.39
N LEU A 321 0.12 2.17 -11.17
CA LEU A 321 -0.94 2.26 -10.16
C LEU A 321 -1.14 3.70 -9.72
N ALA A 322 -0.03 4.41 -9.45
CA ALA A 322 -0.04 5.82 -9.09
C ALA A 322 -0.61 6.69 -10.23
N ASP A 323 -0.20 6.43 -11.48
CA ASP A 323 -0.70 7.13 -12.67
C ASP A 323 -2.21 6.91 -12.88
N ALA A 324 -2.73 5.74 -12.50
CA ALA A 324 -4.15 5.41 -12.51
C ALA A 324 -4.92 5.93 -11.28
N GLY A 325 -4.27 6.68 -10.38
CA GLY A 325 -4.89 7.27 -9.20
C GLY A 325 -5.21 6.26 -8.10
N TRP A 326 -4.52 5.12 -8.05
CA TRP A 326 -4.62 4.19 -6.94
C TRP A 326 -4.04 4.84 -5.68
N HIS A 327 -4.72 4.65 -4.57
CA HIS A 327 -4.24 5.11 -3.27
C HIS A 327 -3.38 4.00 -2.69
N HIS A 328 -2.26 4.37 -2.07
CA HIS A 328 -1.48 3.42 -1.30
C HIS A 328 -1.61 3.69 0.19
N THR A 329 -1.71 2.63 0.97
CA THR A 329 -1.63 2.64 2.43
C THR A 329 -0.42 1.82 2.84
N ILE A 330 0.16 2.16 3.99
CA ILE A 330 1.18 1.34 4.62
C ILE A 330 0.55 0.72 5.87
N GLU A 331 0.45 -0.60 5.88
CA GLU A 331 -0.18 -1.40 6.92
C GLU A 331 0.89 -2.31 7.56
N GLY A 332 1.52 -1.82 8.62
CA GLY A 332 2.61 -2.54 9.28
C GLY A 332 3.82 -2.74 8.37
N HIS A 333 4.14 -3.98 8.02
CA HIS A 333 5.23 -4.34 7.10
C HIS A 333 4.76 -4.43 5.64
N THR A 334 3.52 -4.05 5.36
CA THR A 334 2.92 -4.16 4.04
C THR A 334 2.69 -2.77 3.44
N ILE A 335 3.02 -2.60 2.16
CA ILE A 335 2.54 -1.49 1.34
C ILE A 335 1.39 -2.02 0.48
N CYS A 336 0.23 -1.39 0.53
CA CYS A 336 -0.98 -1.83 -0.15
C CYS A 336 -1.46 -0.72 -1.09
N TRP A 337 -1.53 -1.00 -2.39
CA TRP A 337 -2.17 -0.14 -3.38
C TRP A 337 -3.59 -0.63 -3.64
N GLN A 338 -4.57 0.24 -3.49
CA GLN A 338 -5.98 -0.04 -3.69
C GLN A 338 -6.53 0.76 -4.86
N ALA A 339 -7.29 0.09 -5.72
CA ALA A 339 -8.01 0.72 -6.81
C ALA A 339 -9.03 1.75 -6.27
N PRO A 340 -9.33 2.83 -7.02
CA PRO A 340 -10.39 3.77 -6.67
C PRO A 340 -11.74 3.07 -6.41
N ALA A 341 -12.57 3.70 -5.57
CA ALA A 341 -13.86 3.14 -5.13
C ALA A 341 -14.65 2.60 -6.33
N ASP A 342 -15.28 1.43 -6.14
CA ASP A 342 -16.02 0.57 -7.11
C ASP A 342 -15.27 -0.73 -7.45
N LEU A 343 -13.96 -0.79 -7.19
CA LEU A 343 -13.09 -1.85 -7.68
C LEU A 343 -12.40 -2.58 -6.53
N ARG A 344 -12.71 -3.87 -6.32
CA ARG A 344 -12.07 -4.70 -5.29
C ARG A 344 -10.78 -5.33 -5.81
N ILE A 345 -9.85 -4.51 -6.29
CA ILE A 345 -8.50 -4.96 -6.66
C ILE A 345 -7.48 -4.28 -5.77
N SER A 346 -6.50 -5.05 -5.32
CA SER A 346 -5.36 -4.54 -4.56
C SER A 346 -4.06 -5.19 -5.02
N MET A 347 -2.98 -4.42 -4.94
CA MET A 347 -1.62 -4.91 -5.02
C MET A 347 -0.95 -4.67 -3.68
N GLN A 348 -0.14 -5.61 -3.22
CA GLN A 348 0.46 -5.61 -1.90
C GLN A 348 1.94 -5.96 -2.03
N LEU A 349 2.81 -5.23 -1.33
CA LEU A 349 4.20 -5.56 -1.09
C LEU A 349 4.39 -5.84 0.39
N ASP A 350 4.80 -7.05 0.74
CA ASP A 350 5.25 -7.42 2.07
C ASP A 350 6.76 -7.16 2.18
N ALA A 351 7.15 -6.11 2.90
CA ALA A 351 8.53 -5.69 3.11
C ALA A 351 9.33 -6.72 3.93
N PHE A 352 8.67 -7.56 4.72
CA PHE A 352 9.35 -8.62 5.49
C PHE A 352 9.70 -9.81 4.60
N ALA A 353 8.75 -10.27 3.79
CA ALA A 353 8.97 -11.29 2.78
C ALA A 353 9.99 -10.80 1.73
N ALA A 354 9.93 -9.52 1.33
CA ALA A 354 10.88 -8.87 0.42
C ALA A 354 12.36 -8.96 0.86
N HIS A 355 12.62 -9.10 2.17
CA HIS A 355 13.96 -9.23 2.73
C HIS A 355 14.31 -10.66 3.18
N SER A 356 13.44 -11.62 2.89
CA SER A 356 13.58 -13.03 3.28
C SER A 356 13.63 -13.92 2.03
N PRO A 357 14.77 -13.97 1.32
CA PRO A 357 14.89 -14.61 -0.01
C PRO A 357 14.65 -16.14 -0.01
N HIS A 358 14.52 -16.77 1.16
CA HIS A 358 14.38 -18.22 1.32
C HIS A 358 13.03 -18.63 1.92
N ASP A 359 12.17 -17.67 2.28
CA ASP A 359 10.84 -17.96 2.82
C ASP A 359 9.82 -18.23 1.71
N ALA A 360 8.86 -19.11 1.99
CA ALA A 360 7.78 -19.48 1.06
C ALA A 360 6.69 -18.39 0.93
N LEU A 361 6.86 -17.26 1.62
CA LEU A 361 5.89 -16.18 1.62
C LEU A 361 6.07 -15.30 0.36
N PRO A 362 4.97 -14.92 -0.30
CA PRO A 362 5.05 -14.03 -1.44
C PRO A 362 5.39 -12.61 -0.98
N ALA A 363 6.38 -11.99 -1.61
CA ALA A 363 6.72 -10.59 -1.39
C ALA A 363 5.71 -9.66 -2.05
N TRP A 364 5.23 -10.01 -3.24
CA TRP A 364 4.18 -9.27 -3.92
C TRP A 364 2.93 -10.12 -4.02
N THR A 365 1.78 -9.51 -3.75
CA THR A 365 0.47 -10.14 -3.93
C THR A 365 -0.45 -9.19 -4.66
N ILE A 366 -0.98 -9.62 -5.80
CA ILE A 366 -2.01 -8.92 -6.56
C ILE A 366 -3.27 -9.77 -6.46
N ARG A 367 -4.38 -9.16 -6.05
CA ARG A 367 -5.64 -9.89 -5.84
C ARG A 367 -6.82 -9.05 -6.28
N GLY A 368 -7.84 -9.73 -6.79
CA GLY A 368 -9.09 -9.12 -7.19
C GLY A 368 -10.25 -10.12 -7.16
N GLY A 369 -11.46 -9.63 -7.43
CA GLY A 369 -12.67 -10.45 -7.34
C GLY A 369 -13.19 -10.62 -5.90
N GLY A 370 -14.43 -11.09 -5.74
CA GLY A 370 -15.07 -11.27 -4.43
C GLY A 370 -16.46 -10.66 -4.27
N ASP A 371 -17.26 -10.61 -5.34
CA ASP A 371 -18.71 -10.47 -5.24
C ASP A 371 -19.41 -11.82 -5.53
N SER A 372 -20.75 -11.85 -5.54
CA SER A 372 -21.52 -13.07 -5.81
C SER A 372 -21.30 -13.66 -7.22
N ASN A 373 -20.67 -12.91 -8.14
CA ASN A 373 -20.53 -13.26 -9.56
C ASN A 373 -19.09 -13.59 -9.98
N SER A 374 -18.08 -13.29 -9.17
CA SER A 374 -16.67 -13.60 -9.47
C SER A 374 -15.91 -14.12 -8.26
N PRO A 375 -15.38 -15.37 -8.31
CA PRO A 375 -14.53 -15.91 -7.24
C PRO A 375 -13.26 -15.06 -7.08
N PRO A 376 -12.71 -14.96 -5.85
CA PRO A 376 -11.47 -14.23 -5.64
C PRO A 376 -10.32 -14.89 -6.42
N TRP A 377 -9.42 -14.07 -6.95
CA TRP A 377 -8.20 -14.51 -7.60
C TRP A 377 -6.98 -13.87 -6.96
N ALA A 378 -5.84 -14.56 -7.06
CA ALA A 378 -4.57 -14.06 -6.57
C ALA A 378 -3.41 -14.43 -7.50
N LEU A 379 -2.48 -13.49 -7.63
CA LEU A 379 -1.20 -13.62 -8.29
C LEU A 379 -0.12 -13.21 -7.30
N HIS A 380 0.85 -14.09 -7.09
CA HIS A 380 1.89 -13.95 -6.08
C HIS A 380 3.26 -13.92 -6.73
N PHE A 381 4.18 -13.08 -6.24
CA PHE A 381 5.57 -13.06 -6.64
C PHE A 381 6.50 -13.08 -5.43
N SER A 382 7.64 -13.73 -5.57
CA SER A 382 8.74 -13.69 -4.61
C SER A 382 9.52 -12.36 -4.67
N PRO A 383 10.43 -12.08 -3.72
CA PRO A 383 11.15 -10.80 -3.62
C PRO A 383 11.85 -10.33 -4.89
N HIS A 384 12.53 -11.23 -5.59
CA HIS A 384 13.41 -10.86 -6.71
C HIS A 384 12.69 -10.85 -8.06
N ALA A 385 11.37 -10.72 -8.07
CA ALA A 385 10.63 -10.57 -9.33
C ALA A 385 11.07 -9.29 -10.03
N ALA A 386 11.36 -9.39 -11.33
CA ALA A 386 11.84 -8.28 -12.13
C ALA A 386 10.86 -7.09 -12.10
N ALA A 387 11.39 -5.89 -11.85
CA ALA A 387 10.58 -4.67 -11.74
C ALA A 387 9.78 -4.37 -13.00
N SER A 388 10.35 -4.66 -14.17
CA SER A 388 9.70 -4.53 -15.48
C SER A 388 8.50 -5.47 -15.65
N VAL A 389 8.60 -6.71 -15.15
CA VAL A 389 7.49 -7.68 -15.15
C VAL A 389 6.38 -7.20 -14.22
N LEU A 390 6.72 -6.78 -13.00
CA LEU A 390 5.75 -6.23 -12.05
C LEU A 390 5.10 -4.95 -12.60
N HIS A 391 5.85 -4.08 -13.27
CA HIS A 391 5.36 -2.87 -13.91
C HIS A 391 4.30 -3.18 -14.98
N ASN A 392 4.58 -4.11 -15.89
CA ASN A 392 3.64 -4.47 -16.96
C ASN A 392 2.34 -5.07 -16.40
N VAL A 393 2.46 -5.94 -15.39
CA VAL A 393 1.30 -6.51 -14.70
C VAL A 393 0.51 -5.42 -13.96
N ALA A 394 1.18 -4.52 -13.24
CA ALA A 394 0.54 -3.39 -12.56
C ALA A 394 -0.14 -2.44 -13.56
N PHE A 395 0.47 -2.20 -14.72
CA PHE A 395 -0.10 -1.40 -15.80
C PHE A 395 -1.37 -2.03 -16.36
N GLU A 396 -1.38 -3.33 -16.60
CA GLU A 396 -2.56 -4.05 -17.09
C GLU A 396 -3.71 -3.98 -16.07
N VAL A 397 -3.41 -4.27 -14.81
CA VAL A 397 -4.37 -4.20 -13.71
C VAL A 397 -4.93 -2.79 -13.54
N ALA A 398 -4.12 -1.76 -13.76
CA ALA A 398 -4.51 -0.36 -13.67
C ALA A 398 -5.32 0.14 -14.89
N ASN A 399 -4.97 -0.30 -16.11
CA ASN A 399 -5.58 0.20 -17.35
C ASN A 399 -6.90 -0.46 -17.73
N GLN A 400 -7.16 -1.67 -17.26
CA GLN A 400 -8.48 -2.30 -17.40
C GLN A 400 -9.58 -1.52 -16.63
N LEU A 401 -9.21 -0.50 -15.84
CA LEU A 401 -10.10 0.50 -15.25
C LEU A 401 -10.41 1.68 -16.21
N ALA A 402 -9.50 1.98 -17.13
CA ALA A 402 -9.61 3.09 -18.07
C ALA A 402 -10.43 2.72 -19.32
N THR A 403 -10.39 1.47 -19.76
CA THR A 403 -11.22 0.96 -20.88
C THR A 403 -12.70 0.81 -20.54
N ALA A 404 -13.08 0.95 -19.26
CA ALA A 404 -14.46 1.03 -18.79
C ALA A 404 -15.06 2.47 -18.83
N ARG A 405 -14.33 3.48 -19.33
CA ARG A 405 -14.91 4.78 -19.71
C ARG A 405 -15.40 4.73 -21.16
N PRO A 406 -16.64 5.19 -21.46
CA PRO A 406 -17.21 5.05 -22.78
C PRO A 406 -16.36 5.80 -23.81
N SER A 407 -16.01 5.07 -24.87
CA SER A 407 -15.65 5.66 -26.15
C SER A 407 -16.77 6.61 -26.54
N ASN A 408 -16.50 7.92 -26.48
CA ASN A 408 -17.36 8.94 -27.07
C ASN A 408 -17.36 8.77 -28.59
N THR A 409 -18.15 7.82 -29.07
CA THR A 409 -18.55 7.69 -30.47
C THR A 409 -20.02 8.02 -30.54
N HIS A 410 -20.33 9.30 -30.68
CA HIS A 410 -21.35 9.78 -31.60
C HIS A 410 -21.21 11.29 -31.79
N THR A 411 -20.34 11.69 -32.71
CA THR A 411 -20.68 12.81 -33.60
C THR A 411 -20.63 12.28 -35.01
N THR A 412 -21.77 11.76 -35.45
CA THR A 412 -22.07 11.45 -36.83
C THR A 412 -22.07 12.77 -37.61
N LEU A 413 -20.91 13.19 -38.10
CA LEU A 413 -20.83 14.15 -39.19
C LEU A 413 -21.39 13.44 -40.43
N HIS A 414 -22.66 13.70 -40.71
CA HIS A 414 -23.33 13.37 -41.95
C HIS A 414 -22.59 14.08 -43.10
N VAL A 415 -21.59 13.42 -43.68
CA VAL A 415 -21.07 13.77 -44.99
C VAL A 415 -22.04 13.19 -46.02
N ALA A 416 -22.64 14.08 -46.78
CA ALA A 416 -23.60 13.80 -47.83
C ALA A 416 -23.03 12.85 -48.88
N SER A 417 -23.62 11.66 -48.98
CA SER A 417 -23.44 10.76 -50.11
C SER A 417 -24.15 11.32 -51.35
N ALA A 418 -23.43 12.10 -52.15
CA ALA A 418 -23.84 12.40 -53.52
C ALA A 418 -23.70 11.13 -54.38
N SER A 419 -24.76 10.32 -54.44
CA SER A 419 -24.85 9.25 -55.43
C SER A 419 -25.39 9.79 -56.75
N ARG A 420 -24.54 9.58 -57.75
CA ARG A 420 -24.63 9.97 -59.15
C ARG A 420 -25.89 9.41 -59.82
N ALA A 421 -26.69 10.30 -60.41
CA ALA A 421 -27.75 9.96 -61.35
C ALA A 421 -27.20 9.20 -62.57
N ARG A 422 -27.93 8.18 -63.03
CA ARG A 422 -27.76 7.58 -64.37
C ARG A 422 -29.03 7.82 -65.21
N PRO A 423 -28.90 8.10 -66.51
CA PRO A 423 -29.93 8.80 -67.27
C PRO A 423 -30.97 7.89 -67.90
N ALA A 424 -32.10 8.52 -68.20
CA ALA A 424 -33.26 7.98 -68.89
C ALA A 424 -32.94 7.35 -70.26
N LYS A 425 -33.60 6.22 -70.55
CA LYS A 425 -33.87 5.77 -71.93
C LYS A 425 -35.30 6.15 -72.30
N ARG A 426 -35.43 6.98 -73.34
CA ARG A 426 -36.63 7.12 -74.17
C ARG A 426 -36.51 6.17 -75.37
N ARG A 427 -37.43 5.21 -75.47
CA ARG A 427 -38.27 4.85 -76.63
C ARG A 427 -38.72 3.40 -76.51
#